data_AF-A0A936KUF8-F1
#
_entry.id   AF-A0A936KUF8-F1
#
_cell.length_a   1.000
_cell.length_b   1.000
_cell.length_c   1.000
_cell.angle_alpha   90.00
_cell.angle_beta   90.00
_cell.angle_gamma   90.00
#
_symmetry.space_group_name_H-M   'P 1'
#
loop_
_entity.id
_entity.type
_entity.pdbx_description
1 polymer ?
#
loop_
_entity_poly.entity_id
_entity_poly.type
_entity_poly.pdbx_seq_one_letter_code
_entity_poly.pdbx_strand_id
1 'polypeptide(L)'
;MNKTKKLTFVFILFLSVQFSYCQDLTSNIEKIKGLLKEVETGKDLNVQKIDYPRENTIVFTRNVKKSNEKSSTVEYTFTLSDIDIASLQEYTDRDLIYIDLTVKGLEKFIKVKEDNKPNPYVSSIRIFAKNIENARLLKDNFIAAIKLAEQIKSTKKLPTTYTACMEWLGTWIKPSNENSKTCKQQFSYELTNPGHATLNRTVIGNKNNTQFIYDFNFADINPQSVIVEIVGTTLSVKANTISDEPYVKVNKDATFQYFENEIKVYCDELETAREMTTIFKTIIPLSKEKVEAAFPTVTNISQIIPLLNKLVSRVDEADKKYEQVFSGDCLNKLTKTAILKDGVKTQEVWSFNFSDIDDKLLEMQISGSSLFIYLPTVNNTKFIKLETNGLFDSYNESVNLQCNNIDDARVVKYLLNRGIQYCKEHPVDLCPKGTVEEKIDWLMSQINNAKFISTSLVQKLERFPSSKMFKFTSKELTSNGSKESVYEFDWSDIDYAGTTFEITNNYLGIKMQTTELRKIINCSKDGNIKNYVFELSIQFNDIEVSKAAHKVIKEIITSKTKPVNTPK
;
A
#
# COMPACT_ATOMS: atom_id res chain seq x y z
N MET A 1 -19.58 -51.07 3.54
CA MET A 1 -19.54 -51.07 2.05
C MET A 1 -20.64 -50.15 1.51
N ASN A 2 -20.39 -49.45 0.40
CA ASN A 2 -21.37 -48.71 -0.45
C ASN A 2 -21.76 -47.24 -0.14
N LYS A 3 -20.82 -46.37 0.29
CA LYS A 3 -20.96 -44.90 0.06
C LYS A 3 -19.94 -44.31 -0.93
N THR A 4 -18.81 -44.99 -1.17
CA THR A 4 -17.77 -44.56 -2.11
C THR A 4 -18.09 -44.82 -3.58
N LYS A 5 -19.04 -45.70 -3.92
CA LYS A 5 -19.40 -46.02 -5.32
C LYS A 5 -20.35 -45.01 -6.00
N LYS A 6 -21.10 -44.20 -5.23
CA LYS A 6 -22.00 -43.19 -5.82
C LYS A 6 -21.29 -41.91 -6.25
N LEU A 7 -20.13 -41.58 -5.67
CA LEU A 7 -19.36 -40.40 -6.04
C LEU A 7 -18.58 -40.59 -7.36
N THR A 8 -18.15 -41.82 -7.66
CA THR A 8 -17.43 -42.15 -8.90
C THR A 8 -18.34 -42.11 -10.14
N PHE A 9 -19.62 -42.47 -10.00
CA PHE A 9 -20.55 -42.51 -11.14
C PHE A 9 -20.99 -41.11 -11.63
N VAL A 10 -21.10 -40.13 -10.73
CA VAL A 10 -21.43 -38.74 -11.08
C VAL A 10 -20.24 -38.02 -11.75
N PHE A 11 -19.00 -38.37 -11.38
CA PHE A 11 -17.80 -37.78 -11.99
C PHE A 11 -17.59 -38.25 -13.44
N ILE A 12 -17.93 -39.52 -13.76
CA ILE A 12 -17.82 -40.08 -15.12
C ILE A 12 -18.84 -39.44 -16.09
N LEU A 13 -20.06 -39.13 -15.62
CA LEU A 13 -21.09 -38.46 -16.42
C LEU A 13 -20.68 -37.03 -16.82
N PHE A 14 -20.04 -36.27 -15.92
CA PHE A 14 -19.61 -34.89 -16.22
C PHE A 14 -18.45 -34.83 -17.24
N LEU A 15 -17.55 -35.81 -17.22
CA LEU A 15 -16.46 -35.93 -18.21
C LEU A 15 -16.98 -36.29 -19.61
N SER A 16 -18.04 -37.10 -19.72
CA SER A 16 -18.59 -37.52 -21.02
C SER A 16 -19.23 -36.39 -21.83
N VAL A 17 -19.86 -35.42 -21.14
CA VAL A 17 -20.57 -34.30 -21.79
C VAL A 17 -19.60 -33.30 -22.43
N GLN A 18 -18.46 -33.03 -21.78
CA GLN A 18 -17.42 -32.15 -22.31
C GLN A 18 -16.79 -32.68 -23.58
N PHE A 19 -16.57 -34.00 -23.63
CA PHE A 19 -15.97 -34.65 -24.80
C PHE A 19 -16.88 -34.55 -26.04
N SER A 20 -18.20 -34.61 -25.86
CA SER A 20 -19.18 -34.49 -26.95
C SER A 20 -19.14 -33.09 -27.59
N TYR A 21 -19.19 -32.03 -26.78
CA TYR A 21 -19.20 -30.66 -27.32
C TYR A 21 -17.93 -30.32 -28.10
N CYS A 22 -16.75 -30.76 -27.62
CA CYS A 22 -15.50 -30.57 -28.34
C CYS A 22 -15.49 -31.30 -29.70
N GLN A 23 -16.03 -32.52 -29.76
CA GLN A 23 -16.15 -33.27 -31.02
C GLN A 23 -17.11 -32.59 -32.01
N ASP A 24 -18.25 -32.11 -31.51
CA ASP A 24 -19.24 -31.40 -32.32
C ASP A 24 -18.68 -30.07 -32.87
N LEU A 25 -17.91 -29.35 -32.05
CA LEU A 25 -17.22 -28.14 -32.49
C LEU A 25 -16.23 -28.46 -33.61
N THR A 26 -15.35 -29.45 -33.42
CA THR A 26 -14.40 -29.87 -34.46
C THR A 26 -15.12 -30.26 -35.76
N SER A 27 -16.24 -30.97 -35.69
CA SER A 27 -17.05 -31.31 -36.87
C SER A 27 -17.54 -30.06 -37.60
N ASN A 28 -18.05 -29.05 -36.88
CA ASN A 28 -18.49 -27.80 -37.49
C ASN A 28 -17.33 -26.99 -38.09
N ILE A 29 -16.15 -26.99 -37.48
CA ILE A 29 -14.97 -26.34 -38.08
C ILE A 29 -14.55 -27.03 -39.38
N GLU A 30 -14.58 -28.37 -39.45
CA GLU A 30 -14.28 -29.08 -40.70
C GLU A 30 -15.33 -28.79 -41.80
N LYS A 31 -16.61 -28.60 -41.44
CA LYS A 31 -17.62 -28.11 -42.40
C LYS A 31 -17.29 -26.71 -42.91
N ILE A 32 -16.94 -25.78 -42.02
CA ILE A 32 -16.53 -24.42 -42.40
C ILE A 32 -15.34 -24.48 -43.36
N LYS A 33 -14.32 -25.30 -43.03
CA LYS A 33 -13.14 -25.51 -43.85
C LYS A 33 -13.46 -26.03 -45.25
N GLY A 34 -14.41 -26.96 -45.38
CA GLY A 34 -14.89 -27.44 -46.68
C GLY A 34 -15.67 -26.39 -47.49
N LEU A 35 -16.22 -25.37 -46.82
CA LEU A 35 -16.94 -24.25 -47.43
C LEU A 35 -16.02 -23.09 -47.84
N LEU A 36 -14.79 -23.01 -47.31
CA LEU A 36 -13.80 -22.02 -47.72
C LEU A 36 -13.30 -22.34 -49.13
N LYS A 37 -13.73 -21.54 -50.10
CA LYS A 37 -13.36 -21.64 -51.52
C LYS A 37 -12.38 -20.53 -51.87
N GLU A 38 -11.65 -20.70 -52.97
CA GLU A 38 -10.91 -19.59 -53.58
C GLU A 38 -11.91 -18.55 -54.13
N VAL A 39 -11.60 -17.27 -53.93
CA VAL A 39 -12.45 -16.15 -54.35
C VAL A 39 -11.64 -15.17 -55.18
N GLU A 40 -12.06 -14.98 -56.43
CA GLU A 40 -11.48 -14.00 -57.35
C GLU A 40 -12.11 -12.62 -57.13
N THR A 41 -11.28 -11.58 -57.05
CA THR A 41 -11.70 -10.20 -56.84
C THR A 41 -10.88 -9.28 -57.73
N GLY A 42 -11.47 -8.77 -58.81
CA GLY A 42 -10.74 -8.08 -59.87
C GLY A 42 -9.58 -8.93 -60.44
N LYS A 43 -8.33 -8.57 -60.10
CA LYS A 43 -7.10 -9.28 -60.53
C LYS A 43 -6.47 -10.14 -59.44
N ASP A 44 -7.08 -10.17 -58.26
CA ASP A 44 -6.54 -10.84 -57.08
C ASP A 44 -7.27 -12.16 -56.83
N LEU A 45 -6.52 -13.19 -56.45
CA LEU A 45 -7.04 -14.49 -56.04
C LEU A 45 -6.83 -14.69 -54.54
N ASN A 46 -7.92 -14.80 -53.80
CA ASN A 46 -7.91 -14.99 -52.35
C ASN A 46 -8.04 -16.47 -52.01
N VAL A 47 -6.98 -17.05 -51.45
CA VAL A 47 -6.96 -18.44 -50.94
C VAL A 47 -7.07 -18.41 -49.42
N GLN A 48 -8.11 -19.01 -48.88
CA GLN A 48 -8.46 -18.94 -47.46
C GLN A 48 -8.33 -20.30 -46.79
N LYS A 49 -7.83 -20.33 -45.56
CA LYS A 49 -7.69 -21.54 -44.74
C LYS A 49 -8.10 -21.24 -43.31
N ILE A 50 -8.68 -22.23 -42.65
CA ILE A 50 -8.96 -22.20 -41.22
C ILE A 50 -8.33 -23.43 -40.55
N ASP A 51 -7.67 -23.20 -39.43
CA ASP A 51 -7.08 -24.22 -38.57
C ASP A 51 -7.64 -24.06 -37.14
N TYR A 52 -7.78 -25.18 -36.43
CA TYR A 52 -8.26 -25.26 -35.06
C TYR A 52 -7.18 -25.89 -34.18
N PRO A 53 -6.12 -25.13 -33.83
CA PRO A 53 -4.94 -25.70 -33.16
C PRO A 53 -5.21 -26.18 -31.73
N ARG A 54 -6.21 -25.59 -31.06
CA ARG A 54 -6.57 -25.91 -29.67
C ARG A 54 -7.95 -25.37 -29.33
N GLU A 55 -8.45 -25.79 -28.17
CA GLU A 55 -9.77 -25.46 -27.64
C GLU A 55 -10.14 -23.98 -27.83
N ASN A 56 -11.26 -23.76 -28.54
CA ASN A 56 -11.87 -22.48 -28.89
C ASN A 56 -11.01 -21.47 -29.69
N THR A 57 -9.73 -21.77 -29.98
CA THR A 57 -8.84 -20.88 -30.74
C THR A 57 -8.91 -21.23 -32.22
N ILE A 58 -9.17 -20.23 -33.06
CA ILE A 58 -9.12 -20.34 -34.52
C ILE A 58 -7.92 -19.57 -35.06
N VAL A 59 -7.24 -20.18 -36.04
CA VAL A 59 -6.27 -19.51 -36.89
C VAL A 59 -6.85 -19.47 -38.29
N PHE A 60 -7.15 -18.27 -38.78
CA PHE A 60 -7.64 -18.02 -40.13
C PHE A 60 -6.55 -17.36 -40.96
N THR A 61 -6.19 -17.96 -42.09
CA THR A 61 -5.15 -17.45 -42.99
C THR A 61 -5.75 -17.10 -44.34
N ARG A 62 -5.46 -15.88 -44.83
CA ARG A 62 -5.79 -15.45 -46.18
C ARG A 62 -4.51 -15.13 -46.96
N ASN A 63 -4.29 -15.86 -48.04
CA ASN A 63 -3.23 -15.59 -49.01
C ASN A 63 -3.83 -14.85 -50.20
N VAL A 64 -3.32 -13.67 -50.49
CA VAL A 64 -3.74 -12.87 -51.65
C VAL A 64 -2.68 -13.01 -52.74
N LYS A 65 -3.02 -13.70 -53.84
CA LYS A 65 -2.17 -13.80 -55.02
C LYS A 65 -2.57 -12.72 -56.02
N LYS A 66 -1.65 -11.82 -56.33
CA LYS A 66 -1.85 -10.74 -57.31
C LYS A 66 -1.14 -11.09 -58.63
N SER A 67 -1.69 -10.73 -59.78
CA SER A 67 -1.11 -11.17 -61.08
C SER A 67 0.31 -10.63 -61.35
N ASN A 68 0.69 -9.49 -60.74
CA ASN A 68 1.95 -8.79 -61.03
C ASN A 68 2.75 -8.36 -59.77
N GLU A 69 2.34 -8.77 -58.57
CA GLU A 69 2.96 -8.37 -57.30
C GLU A 69 3.27 -9.59 -56.42
N LYS A 70 4.14 -9.42 -55.43
CA LYS A 70 4.41 -10.44 -54.43
C LYS A 70 3.11 -10.75 -53.66
N SER A 71 2.79 -12.03 -53.51
CA SER A 71 1.65 -12.46 -52.69
C SER A 71 1.82 -11.99 -51.25
N SER A 72 0.74 -11.53 -50.63
CA SER A 72 0.69 -11.22 -49.20
C SER A 72 -0.08 -12.27 -48.42
N THR A 73 0.33 -12.51 -47.18
CA THR A 73 -0.34 -13.45 -46.26
C THR A 73 -0.79 -12.71 -45.03
N VAL A 74 -2.08 -12.81 -44.70
CA VAL A 74 -2.62 -12.29 -43.43
C VAL A 74 -3.15 -13.45 -42.60
N GLU A 75 -2.64 -13.59 -41.39
CA GLU A 75 -3.07 -14.57 -40.39
C GLU A 75 -3.80 -13.85 -39.26
N TYR A 76 -4.98 -14.36 -38.91
CA TYR A 76 -5.79 -13.91 -37.80
C TYR A 76 -5.92 -15.04 -36.77
N THR A 77 -5.63 -14.76 -35.50
CA THR A 77 -5.87 -15.68 -34.39
C THR A 77 -6.90 -15.09 -33.45
N PHE A 78 -7.99 -15.82 -33.18
CA PHE A 78 -9.10 -15.36 -32.35
C PHE A 78 -9.82 -16.50 -31.64
N THR A 79 -10.60 -16.18 -30.60
CA THR A 79 -11.45 -17.14 -29.89
C THR A 79 -12.88 -17.10 -30.44
N LEU A 80 -13.46 -18.24 -30.83
CA LEU A 80 -14.81 -18.28 -31.43
C LEU A 80 -15.91 -17.75 -30.50
N SER A 81 -15.84 -18.06 -29.21
CA SER A 81 -16.82 -17.61 -28.21
C SER A 81 -16.93 -16.09 -28.07
N ASP A 82 -15.94 -15.36 -28.60
CA ASP A 82 -15.88 -13.91 -28.50
C ASP A 82 -16.57 -13.21 -29.66
N ILE A 83 -16.87 -13.94 -30.73
CA ILE A 83 -17.57 -13.39 -31.89
C ILE A 83 -19.03 -13.14 -31.52
N ASP A 84 -19.53 -11.97 -31.85
CA ASP A 84 -20.93 -11.61 -31.69
C ASP A 84 -21.77 -12.26 -32.79
N ILE A 85 -22.60 -13.22 -32.40
CA ILE A 85 -23.54 -13.90 -33.31
C ILE A 85 -24.45 -12.89 -34.00
N ALA A 86 -24.87 -11.81 -33.32
CA ALA A 86 -25.75 -10.80 -33.90
C ALA A 86 -25.07 -9.99 -35.03
N SER A 87 -23.75 -9.82 -34.92
CA SER A 87 -22.93 -9.14 -35.92
C SER A 87 -22.66 -9.98 -37.19
N LEU A 88 -22.91 -11.30 -37.12
CA LEU A 88 -22.62 -12.21 -38.21
C LEU A 88 -23.65 -12.07 -39.33
N GLN A 89 -23.37 -11.19 -40.29
CA GLN A 89 -24.23 -10.92 -41.45
C GLN A 89 -23.46 -11.12 -42.75
N GLU A 90 -24.20 -11.39 -43.83
CA GLU A 90 -23.69 -11.42 -45.18
C GLU A 90 -23.67 -10.00 -45.76
N TYR A 91 -22.55 -9.67 -46.39
CA TYR A 91 -22.34 -8.38 -47.05
C TYR A 91 -21.93 -8.59 -48.50
N THR A 92 -22.31 -7.64 -49.33
CA THR A 92 -21.87 -7.52 -50.72
C THR A 92 -21.19 -6.18 -50.91
N ASP A 93 -19.95 -6.18 -51.37
CA ASP A 93 -19.19 -4.96 -51.69
C ASP A 93 -18.59 -5.14 -53.09
N ARG A 94 -19.21 -4.51 -54.11
CA ARG A 94 -18.86 -4.70 -55.53
C ARG A 94 -18.92 -6.18 -55.94
N ASP A 95 -17.78 -6.77 -56.30
CA ASP A 95 -17.62 -8.17 -56.70
C ASP A 95 -17.34 -9.11 -55.51
N LEU A 96 -17.23 -8.57 -54.29
CA LEU A 96 -16.99 -9.34 -53.07
C LEU A 96 -18.28 -9.68 -52.34
N ILE A 97 -18.41 -10.96 -51.98
CA ILE A 97 -19.39 -11.43 -51.01
C ILE A 97 -18.62 -11.95 -49.80
N TYR A 98 -19.00 -11.51 -48.60
CA TYR A 98 -18.30 -11.90 -47.37
C TYR A 98 -19.24 -11.98 -46.18
N ILE A 99 -18.80 -12.68 -45.15
CA ILE A 99 -19.35 -12.57 -43.80
C ILE A 99 -18.34 -11.83 -42.92
N ASP A 100 -18.83 -11.00 -42.00
CA ASP A 100 -17.99 -10.28 -41.05
C ASP A 100 -18.09 -10.91 -39.67
N LEU A 101 -16.94 -11.31 -39.10
CA LEU A 101 -16.85 -11.89 -37.77
C LEU A 101 -16.34 -10.80 -36.84
N THR A 102 -17.26 -10.18 -36.10
CA THR A 102 -16.95 -9.06 -35.21
C THR A 102 -16.96 -9.53 -33.76
N VAL A 103 -15.96 -9.12 -32.98
CA VAL A 103 -15.88 -9.41 -31.54
C VAL A 103 -16.95 -8.64 -30.77
N LYS A 104 -17.56 -9.30 -29.79
CA LYS A 104 -18.52 -8.70 -28.84
C LYS A 104 -17.95 -7.41 -28.24
N GLY A 105 -18.75 -6.33 -28.29
CA GLY A 105 -18.34 -5.02 -27.78
C GLY A 105 -17.28 -4.30 -28.63
N LEU A 106 -16.95 -4.79 -29.84
CA LEU A 106 -15.92 -4.24 -30.73
C LEU A 106 -14.51 -4.25 -30.12
N GLU A 107 -14.26 -5.14 -29.16
CA GLU A 107 -12.96 -5.30 -28.50
C GLU A 107 -11.89 -5.80 -29.49
N LYS A 108 -10.66 -5.29 -29.35
CA LYS A 108 -9.53 -5.66 -30.23
C LYS A 108 -8.90 -6.99 -29.82
N PHE A 109 -9.66 -8.08 -29.94
CA PHE A 109 -9.26 -9.42 -29.48
C PHE A 109 -8.72 -10.34 -30.56
N ILE A 110 -8.63 -9.86 -31.79
CA ILE A 110 -8.12 -10.64 -32.92
C ILE A 110 -6.66 -10.28 -33.17
N LYS A 111 -5.77 -11.23 -32.90
CA LYS A 111 -4.33 -11.10 -33.17
C LYS A 111 -4.09 -11.19 -34.67
N VAL A 112 -3.31 -10.25 -35.22
CA VAL A 112 -3.01 -10.20 -36.66
C VAL A 112 -1.52 -10.37 -36.91
N LYS A 113 -1.18 -11.16 -37.93
CA LYS A 113 0.15 -11.14 -38.56
C LYS A 113 0.01 -10.92 -40.04
N GLU A 114 0.84 -10.06 -40.60
CA GLU A 114 0.97 -9.86 -42.04
C GLU A 114 2.38 -10.19 -42.47
N ASP A 115 2.53 -11.12 -43.42
CA ASP A 115 3.82 -11.64 -43.88
C ASP A 115 4.73 -12.07 -42.71
N ASN A 116 4.15 -12.77 -41.73
CA ASN A 116 4.78 -13.22 -40.48
C ASN A 116 5.22 -12.10 -39.51
N LYS A 117 4.88 -10.84 -39.80
CA LYS A 117 5.16 -9.71 -38.90
C LYS A 117 3.93 -9.41 -38.04
N PRO A 118 4.09 -9.20 -36.71
CA PRO A 118 2.99 -8.80 -35.85
C PRO A 118 2.37 -7.48 -36.32
N ASN A 119 1.04 -7.44 -36.40
CA ASN A 119 0.25 -6.25 -36.66
C ASN A 119 -0.66 -5.94 -35.46
N PRO A 120 -1.14 -4.69 -35.31
CA PRO A 120 -2.06 -4.34 -34.24
C PRO A 120 -3.28 -5.26 -34.20
N TYR A 121 -3.77 -5.56 -33.00
CA TYR A 121 -5.00 -6.34 -32.85
C TYR A 121 -6.19 -5.60 -33.47
N VAL A 122 -7.12 -6.36 -34.03
CA VAL A 122 -8.35 -5.86 -34.67
C VAL A 122 -9.59 -6.42 -33.98
N SER A 123 -10.75 -5.82 -34.25
CA SER A 123 -12.04 -6.23 -33.69
C SER A 123 -12.90 -7.05 -34.64
N SER A 124 -12.54 -7.14 -35.92
CA SER A 124 -13.29 -7.93 -36.90
C SER A 124 -12.43 -8.57 -37.98
N ILE A 125 -12.96 -9.62 -38.62
CA ILE A 125 -12.36 -10.31 -39.76
C ILE A 125 -13.44 -10.55 -40.81
N ARG A 126 -13.12 -10.26 -42.07
CA ARG A 126 -13.94 -10.63 -43.21
C ARG A 126 -13.53 -11.98 -43.78
N ILE A 127 -14.50 -12.89 -43.88
CA ILE A 127 -14.35 -14.20 -44.52
C ILE A 127 -15.08 -14.16 -45.87
N PHE A 128 -14.34 -14.34 -46.96
CA PHE A 128 -14.89 -14.21 -48.31
C PHE A 128 -15.61 -15.48 -48.73
N ALA A 129 -16.74 -15.32 -49.41
CA ALA A 129 -17.56 -16.39 -49.94
C ALA A 129 -17.60 -16.32 -51.47
N LYS A 130 -17.66 -17.48 -52.12
CA LYS A 130 -17.71 -17.56 -53.59
C LYS A 130 -19.01 -16.99 -54.17
N ASN A 131 -20.12 -17.14 -53.44
CA ASN A 131 -21.44 -16.64 -53.81
C ASN A 131 -22.31 -16.48 -52.56
N ILE A 132 -23.52 -15.91 -52.71
CA ILE A 132 -24.41 -15.64 -51.58
C ILE A 132 -24.87 -16.90 -50.83
N GLU A 133 -25.08 -18.03 -51.52
CA GLU A 133 -25.46 -19.29 -50.85
C GLU A 133 -24.30 -19.87 -50.05
N ASN A 134 -23.06 -19.76 -50.56
CA ASN A 134 -21.87 -20.12 -49.80
C ASN A 134 -21.69 -19.23 -48.56
N ALA A 135 -22.02 -17.93 -48.65
CA ALA A 135 -21.98 -17.01 -47.52
C ALA A 135 -22.98 -17.40 -46.42
N ARG A 136 -24.23 -17.74 -46.80
CA ARG A 136 -25.26 -18.24 -45.87
C ARG A 136 -24.82 -19.53 -45.17
N LEU A 137 -24.28 -20.48 -45.92
CA LEU A 137 -23.77 -21.73 -45.33
C LEU A 137 -22.60 -21.48 -44.38
N LEU A 138 -21.67 -20.58 -44.73
CA LEU A 138 -20.58 -20.18 -43.83
C LEU A 138 -21.15 -19.55 -42.55
N LYS A 139 -22.06 -18.59 -42.68
CA LYS A 139 -22.75 -17.94 -41.57
C LYS A 139 -23.38 -18.97 -40.62
N ASP A 140 -24.24 -19.84 -41.14
CA ASP A 140 -24.95 -20.83 -40.31
C ASP A 140 -24.00 -21.77 -39.56
N ASN A 141 -22.93 -22.23 -40.22
CA ASN A 141 -21.93 -23.09 -39.59
C ASN A 141 -21.10 -22.33 -38.54
N PHE A 142 -20.75 -21.07 -38.79
CA PHE A 142 -20.09 -20.23 -37.78
C PHE A 142 -21.01 -19.98 -36.58
N ILE A 143 -22.31 -19.69 -36.76
CA ILE A 143 -23.27 -19.55 -35.66
C ILE A 143 -23.30 -20.83 -34.81
N ALA A 144 -23.39 -22.00 -35.44
CA ALA A 144 -23.37 -23.28 -34.74
C ALA A 144 -22.06 -23.51 -33.98
N ALA A 145 -20.91 -23.20 -34.59
CA ALA A 145 -19.60 -23.31 -33.95
C ALA A 145 -19.44 -22.35 -32.77
N ILE A 146 -19.90 -21.09 -32.89
CA ILE A 146 -19.82 -20.08 -31.82
C ILE A 146 -20.64 -20.53 -30.61
N LYS A 147 -21.87 -21.03 -30.82
CA LYS A 147 -22.72 -21.53 -29.71
C LYS A 147 -22.07 -22.69 -28.95
N LEU A 148 -21.43 -23.63 -29.65
CA LEU A 148 -20.70 -24.72 -29.01
C LEU A 148 -19.46 -24.21 -28.26
N ALA A 149 -18.73 -23.26 -28.85
CA ALA A 149 -17.56 -22.65 -28.22
C ALA A 149 -17.92 -21.91 -26.91
N GLU A 150 -19.07 -21.22 -26.87
CA GLU A 150 -19.61 -20.60 -25.66
C GLU A 150 -19.91 -21.63 -24.55
N GLN A 151 -20.49 -22.78 -24.92
CA GLN A 151 -20.75 -23.87 -23.97
C GLN A 151 -19.46 -24.46 -23.39
N ILE A 152 -18.47 -24.74 -24.25
CA ILE A 152 -17.15 -25.24 -23.83
C ILE A 152 -16.44 -24.24 -22.91
N LYS A 153 -16.52 -22.94 -23.22
CA LYS A 153 -15.90 -21.91 -22.38
C LYS A 153 -16.52 -21.87 -20.97
N SER A 154 -17.84 -22.04 -20.88
CA SER A 154 -18.56 -21.98 -19.60
C SER A 154 -18.23 -23.10 -18.61
N THR A 155 -17.64 -24.20 -19.09
CA THR A 155 -17.37 -25.40 -18.29
C THR A 155 -15.92 -25.51 -17.81
N LYS A 156 -15.04 -24.63 -18.30
CA LYS A 156 -13.65 -24.56 -17.87
C LYS A 156 -13.56 -24.15 -16.39
N LYS A 157 -12.97 -25.02 -15.57
CA LYS A 157 -12.77 -24.76 -14.14
C LYS A 157 -11.36 -24.26 -13.90
N LEU A 158 -11.26 -23.07 -13.31
CA LEU A 158 -10.00 -22.52 -12.82
C LEU A 158 -9.81 -22.85 -11.33
N PRO A 159 -8.55 -22.95 -10.87
CA PRO A 159 -8.23 -23.03 -9.45
C PRO A 159 -8.91 -21.95 -8.61
N THR A 160 -9.39 -22.34 -7.42
CA THR A 160 -10.09 -21.43 -6.49
C THR A 160 -9.45 -21.38 -5.10
N THR A 161 -8.37 -22.14 -4.85
CA THR A 161 -7.66 -22.14 -3.57
C THR A 161 -6.34 -21.40 -3.72
N TYR A 162 -5.87 -20.77 -2.64
CA TYR A 162 -4.66 -19.94 -2.64
C TYR A 162 -3.46 -20.67 -3.27
N THR A 163 -3.13 -21.87 -2.76
CA THR A 163 -1.99 -22.67 -3.24
C THR A 163 -2.14 -23.05 -4.71
N ALA A 164 -3.32 -23.51 -5.13
CA ALA A 164 -3.54 -23.92 -6.52
C ALA A 164 -3.50 -22.71 -7.48
N CYS A 165 -3.94 -21.53 -7.05
CA CYS A 165 -3.79 -20.30 -7.82
C CYS A 165 -2.31 -19.91 -7.97
N MET A 166 -1.52 -19.96 -6.91
CA MET A 166 -0.07 -19.68 -6.97
C MET A 166 0.66 -20.65 -7.91
N GLU A 167 0.40 -21.95 -7.79
CA GLU A 167 0.95 -22.99 -8.66
C GLU A 167 0.57 -22.79 -10.12
N TRP A 168 -0.68 -22.40 -10.37
CA TRP A 168 -1.15 -22.08 -11.71
C TRP A 168 -0.38 -20.88 -12.29
N LEU A 169 -0.20 -19.80 -11.53
CA LEU A 169 0.58 -18.64 -11.98
C LEU A 169 2.03 -19.00 -12.31
N GLY A 170 2.69 -19.78 -11.45
CA GLY A 170 4.06 -20.27 -11.70
C GLY A 170 4.18 -21.12 -12.98
N THR A 171 3.10 -21.79 -13.37
CA THR A 171 3.06 -22.63 -14.59
C THR A 171 2.74 -21.82 -15.85
N TRP A 172 1.87 -20.83 -15.74
CA TRP A 172 1.26 -20.14 -16.90
C TRP A 172 1.86 -18.77 -17.22
N ILE A 173 2.63 -18.17 -16.30
CA ILE A 173 3.48 -17.02 -16.62
C ILE A 173 4.71 -17.52 -17.36
N LYS A 174 4.65 -17.45 -18.69
CA LYS A 174 5.65 -17.97 -19.62
C LYS A 174 6.35 -16.82 -20.38
N PRO A 175 7.47 -17.10 -21.09
CA PRO A 175 8.02 -16.17 -22.06
C PRO A 175 6.95 -15.72 -23.08
N SER A 176 6.98 -14.45 -23.43
CA SER A 176 6.02 -13.81 -24.33
C SER A 176 6.69 -12.67 -25.11
N ASN A 177 5.91 -11.85 -25.81
CA ASN A 177 6.43 -10.70 -26.56
C ASN A 177 5.96 -9.36 -25.98
N GLU A 178 6.89 -8.41 -25.91
CA GLU A 178 6.65 -7.02 -25.55
C GLU A 178 7.13 -6.13 -26.70
N ASN A 179 6.22 -5.42 -27.36
CA ASN A 179 6.55 -4.54 -28.50
C ASN A 179 7.43 -5.23 -29.56
N SER A 180 7.05 -6.45 -29.94
CA SER A 180 7.78 -7.30 -30.89
C SER A 180 9.18 -7.75 -30.45
N LYS A 181 9.56 -7.53 -29.18
CA LYS A 181 10.77 -8.10 -28.57
C LYS A 181 10.41 -9.29 -27.70
N THR A 182 11.29 -10.28 -27.66
CA THR A 182 11.14 -11.42 -26.76
C THR A 182 11.33 -10.97 -25.31
N CYS A 183 10.36 -11.30 -24.49
CA CYS A 183 10.30 -11.00 -23.07
C CYS A 183 10.28 -12.33 -22.30
N LYS A 184 11.39 -12.67 -21.65
CA LYS A 184 11.44 -13.82 -20.75
C LYS A 184 10.82 -13.41 -19.42
N GLN A 185 9.82 -14.15 -18.95
CA GLN A 185 9.16 -13.91 -17.67
C GLN A 185 9.29 -15.15 -16.80
N GLN A 186 9.55 -14.93 -15.51
CA GLN A 186 9.57 -15.98 -14.50
C GLN A 186 8.85 -15.46 -13.26
N PHE A 187 7.87 -16.24 -12.81
CA PHE A 187 7.13 -15.97 -11.59
C PHE A 187 7.61 -16.89 -10.48
N SER A 188 7.89 -16.33 -9.31
CA SER A 188 8.25 -17.07 -8.10
C SER A 188 7.42 -16.60 -6.92
N TYR A 189 7.16 -17.51 -5.99
CA TYR A 189 6.38 -17.28 -4.78
C TYR A 189 6.87 -18.22 -3.68
N GLU A 190 6.60 -17.86 -2.43
CA GLU A 190 6.90 -18.69 -1.27
C GLU A 190 5.63 -18.87 -0.43
N LEU A 191 5.24 -20.12 -0.16
CA LEU A 191 4.05 -20.38 0.67
C LEU A 191 4.24 -19.97 2.14
N THR A 192 5.50 -19.83 2.59
CA THR A 192 5.88 -19.37 3.93
C THR A 192 5.80 -17.86 4.11
N ASN A 193 5.78 -17.09 3.02
CA ASN A 193 5.54 -15.65 3.03
C ASN A 193 4.24 -15.36 2.26
N PRO A 194 3.07 -15.42 2.90
CA PRO A 194 1.80 -15.37 2.19
C PRO A 194 1.60 -14.09 1.37
N GLY A 195 0.98 -14.25 0.20
CA GLY A 195 0.71 -13.18 -0.74
C GLY A 195 1.94 -12.64 -1.49
N HIS A 196 3.15 -12.82 -0.96
CA HIS A 196 4.39 -12.35 -1.57
C HIS A 196 4.71 -13.10 -2.86
N ALA A 197 5.10 -12.36 -3.88
CA ALA A 197 5.51 -12.89 -5.17
C ALA A 197 6.57 -12.01 -5.84
N THR A 198 7.33 -12.62 -6.73
CA THR A 198 8.30 -11.94 -7.57
C THR A 198 8.04 -12.26 -9.04
N LEU A 199 8.01 -11.23 -9.88
CA LEU A 199 8.00 -11.35 -11.34
C LEU A 199 9.34 -10.86 -11.88
N ASN A 200 10.15 -11.78 -12.38
CA ASN A 200 11.40 -11.49 -13.07
C ASN A 200 11.15 -11.39 -14.57
N ARG A 201 11.52 -10.25 -15.16
CA ARG A 201 11.30 -9.93 -16.57
C ARG A 201 12.61 -9.55 -17.24
N THR A 202 13.04 -10.32 -18.23
CA THR A 202 14.22 -10.01 -19.04
C THR A 202 13.79 -9.69 -20.47
N VAL A 203 13.93 -8.42 -20.85
CA VAL A 203 13.66 -7.94 -22.22
C VAL A 203 14.92 -8.14 -23.05
N ILE A 204 14.82 -8.94 -24.10
CA ILE A 204 15.95 -9.26 -25.00
C ILE A 204 16.01 -8.19 -26.09
N GLY A 205 17.05 -7.36 -26.06
CA GLY A 205 17.34 -6.37 -27.09
C GLY A 205 18.43 -6.82 -28.06
N ASN A 206 18.58 -6.10 -29.18
CA ASN A 206 19.60 -6.41 -30.20
C ASN A 206 21.05 -6.26 -29.70
N LYS A 207 21.29 -5.47 -28.65
CA LYS A 207 22.63 -5.18 -28.11
C LYS A 207 22.76 -5.57 -26.64
N ASN A 208 21.79 -5.18 -25.81
CA ASN A 208 21.78 -5.45 -24.38
C ASN A 208 20.45 -6.08 -23.97
N ASN A 209 20.52 -6.96 -22.98
CA ASN A 209 19.34 -7.43 -22.25
C ASN A 209 19.16 -6.54 -21.02
N THR A 210 17.91 -6.30 -20.62
CA THR A 210 17.61 -5.56 -19.39
C THR A 210 16.71 -6.42 -18.53
N GLN A 211 17.11 -6.62 -17.27
CA GLN A 211 16.35 -7.38 -16.30
C GLN A 211 15.61 -6.44 -15.35
N PHE A 212 14.32 -6.70 -15.15
CA PHE A 212 13.48 -6.08 -14.14
C PHE A 212 12.99 -7.15 -13.18
N ILE A 213 13.02 -6.87 -11.88
CA ILE A 213 12.50 -7.74 -10.83
C ILE A 213 11.45 -6.92 -10.07
N TYR A 214 10.20 -7.34 -10.20
CA TYR A 214 9.05 -6.78 -9.52
C TYR A 214 8.74 -7.63 -8.29
N ASP A 215 8.84 -7.04 -7.11
CA ASP A 215 8.57 -7.67 -5.83
C ASP A 215 7.32 -7.00 -5.23
N PHE A 216 6.30 -7.81 -4.95
CA PHE A 216 4.97 -7.33 -4.57
C PHE A 216 4.21 -8.35 -3.72
N ASN A 217 3.14 -7.90 -3.08
CA ASN A 217 2.21 -8.78 -2.37
C ASN A 217 0.81 -8.69 -2.99
N PHE A 218 0.18 -9.82 -3.29
CA PHE A 218 -1.19 -9.87 -3.83
C PHE A 218 -2.23 -9.24 -2.88
N ALA A 219 -1.96 -9.18 -1.57
CA ALA A 219 -2.83 -8.50 -0.62
C ALA A 219 -2.90 -6.98 -0.83
N ASP A 220 -1.90 -6.41 -1.53
CA ASP A 220 -1.83 -4.97 -1.83
C ASP A 220 -2.43 -4.62 -3.20
N ILE A 221 -2.93 -5.61 -3.97
CA ILE A 221 -3.47 -5.39 -5.32
C ILE A 221 -4.96 -5.12 -5.26
N ASN A 222 -5.43 -4.12 -6.02
CA ASN A 222 -6.84 -3.85 -6.17
C ASN A 222 -7.47 -4.88 -7.15
N PRO A 223 -8.37 -5.77 -6.70
CA PRO A 223 -8.94 -6.79 -7.57
C PRO A 223 -9.75 -6.21 -8.75
N GLN A 224 -10.29 -4.99 -8.61
CA GLN A 224 -11.03 -4.33 -9.69
C GLN A 224 -10.12 -3.74 -10.77
N SER A 225 -8.85 -3.49 -10.45
CA SER A 225 -7.86 -2.98 -11.41
C SER A 225 -7.31 -4.05 -12.36
N VAL A 226 -7.57 -5.33 -12.07
CA VAL A 226 -7.04 -6.44 -12.87
C VAL A 226 -7.81 -6.53 -14.19
N ILE A 227 -7.13 -6.20 -15.29
CA ILE A 227 -7.71 -6.14 -16.63
C ILE A 227 -6.78 -6.78 -17.67
N VAL A 228 -7.37 -7.22 -18.77
CA VAL A 228 -6.63 -7.53 -20.00
C VAL A 228 -6.40 -6.22 -20.74
N GLU A 229 -5.15 -5.90 -21.04
CA GLU A 229 -4.75 -4.70 -21.77
C GLU A 229 -4.14 -5.10 -23.12
N ILE A 230 -4.61 -4.47 -24.19
CA ILE A 230 -4.09 -4.64 -25.56
C ILE A 230 -3.66 -3.29 -26.10
N VAL A 231 -2.36 -3.13 -26.35
CA VAL A 231 -1.78 -1.91 -26.92
C VAL A 231 -0.95 -2.26 -28.14
N GLY A 232 -1.43 -1.85 -29.32
CA GLY A 232 -0.77 -2.18 -30.58
C GLY A 232 -0.70 -3.70 -30.80
N THR A 233 0.51 -4.25 -30.80
CA THR A 233 0.80 -5.69 -30.95
C THR A 233 0.96 -6.42 -29.61
N THR A 234 0.86 -5.71 -28.49
CA THR A 234 1.15 -6.23 -27.15
C THR A 234 -0.14 -6.59 -26.43
N LEU A 235 -0.18 -7.77 -25.85
CA LEU A 235 -1.25 -8.27 -24.97
C LEU A 235 -0.66 -8.49 -23.57
N SER A 236 -1.34 -7.99 -22.54
CA SER A 236 -0.89 -8.15 -21.16
C SER A 236 -2.07 -8.24 -20.19
N VAL A 237 -1.79 -8.77 -19.00
CA VAL A 237 -2.64 -8.60 -17.82
C VAL A 237 -2.00 -7.51 -16.97
N LYS A 238 -2.76 -6.45 -16.74
CA LYS A 238 -2.36 -5.32 -15.91
C LYS A 238 -3.14 -5.37 -14.60
N ALA A 239 -2.47 -5.08 -13.49
CA ALA A 239 -3.07 -4.91 -12.18
C ALA A 239 -2.41 -3.74 -11.45
N ASN A 240 -3.20 -2.93 -10.77
CA ASN A 240 -2.72 -1.86 -9.91
C ASN A 240 -2.88 -2.21 -8.43
N THR A 241 -2.06 -1.60 -7.60
CA THR A 241 -2.17 -1.64 -6.14
C THR A 241 -3.43 -0.92 -5.63
N ILE A 242 -3.78 -1.17 -4.37
CA ILE A 242 -4.89 -0.51 -3.67
C ILE A 242 -4.60 0.98 -3.55
N SER A 243 -5.59 1.81 -3.88
CA SER A 243 -5.47 3.28 -3.87
C SER A 243 -4.34 3.82 -4.75
N ASP A 244 -3.87 3.04 -5.73
CA ASP A 244 -2.74 3.38 -6.60
C ASP A 244 -1.43 3.71 -5.84
N GLU A 245 -1.28 3.20 -4.61
CA GLU A 245 -0.09 3.37 -3.76
C GLU A 245 1.12 2.59 -4.32
N PRO A 246 2.35 3.11 -4.28
CA PRO A 246 3.48 2.46 -4.95
C PRO A 246 4.00 1.23 -4.17
N TYR A 247 3.23 0.14 -4.10
CA TYR A 247 3.58 -1.06 -3.32
C TYR A 247 4.27 -2.17 -4.14
N VAL A 248 4.81 -1.85 -5.31
CA VAL A 248 5.61 -2.77 -6.13
C VAL A 248 7.05 -2.29 -6.13
N LYS A 249 7.95 -3.06 -5.51
CA LYS A 249 9.38 -2.76 -5.51
C LYS A 249 10.00 -3.18 -6.83
N VAL A 250 10.65 -2.25 -7.53
CA VAL A 250 11.29 -2.49 -8.82
C VAL A 250 12.81 -2.48 -8.70
N ASN A 251 13.45 -3.59 -9.05
CA ASN A 251 14.89 -3.66 -9.22
C ASN A 251 15.22 -3.79 -10.71
N LYS A 252 16.24 -3.08 -11.17
CA LYS A 252 16.79 -3.19 -12.52
C LYS A 252 18.21 -3.72 -12.41
N ASP A 253 18.49 -4.81 -13.12
CA ASP A 253 19.81 -5.47 -13.12
C ASP A 253 20.32 -5.70 -11.68
N ALA A 254 19.45 -6.29 -10.83
CA ALA A 254 19.65 -6.56 -9.40
C ALA A 254 19.87 -5.33 -8.49
N THR A 255 19.73 -4.11 -9.02
CA THR A 255 19.84 -2.87 -8.24
C THR A 255 18.47 -2.24 -8.05
N PHE A 256 18.10 -1.95 -6.80
CA PHE A 256 16.86 -1.25 -6.49
C PHE A 256 16.79 0.10 -7.22
N GLN A 257 15.63 0.40 -7.82
CA GLN A 257 15.43 1.63 -8.58
C GLN A 257 14.39 2.53 -7.91
N TYR A 258 13.16 2.05 -7.79
CA TYR A 258 12.01 2.80 -7.29
C TYR A 258 10.89 1.84 -6.90
N PHE A 259 9.84 2.41 -6.32
CA PHE A 259 8.57 1.75 -6.15
C PHE A 259 7.55 2.25 -7.18
N GLU A 260 6.67 1.37 -7.64
CA GLU A 260 5.56 1.69 -8.54
C GLU A 260 4.26 1.02 -8.05
N ASN A 261 3.14 1.33 -8.72
CA ASN A 261 1.81 0.88 -8.33
C ASN A 261 1.19 -0.10 -9.34
N GLU A 262 1.94 -0.55 -10.34
CA GLU A 262 1.46 -1.37 -11.45
C GLU A 262 2.26 -2.67 -11.54
N ILE A 263 1.59 -3.76 -11.91
CA ILE A 263 2.20 -5.01 -12.34
C ILE A 263 1.66 -5.35 -13.71
N LYS A 264 2.55 -5.71 -14.63
CA LYS A 264 2.20 -6.10 -15.99
C LYS A 264 2.80 -7.46 -16.35
N VAL A 265 1.94 -8.41 -16.67
CA VAL A 265 2.31 -9.74 -17.15
C VAL A 265 1.97 -9.86 -18.62
N TYR A 266 2.98 -9.99 -19.47
CA TYR A 266 2.78 -10.10 -20.91
C TYR A 266 2.32 -11.50 -21.31
N CYS A 267 1.33 -11.59 -22.19
CA CYS A 267 0.74 -12.84 -22.64
C CYS A 267 0.77 -12.90 -24.17
N ASP A 268 1.02 -14.07 -24.74
CA ASP A 268 0.92 -14.25 -26.20
C ASP A 268 -0.50 -14.62 -26.68
N GLU A 269 -1.37 -14.97 -25.73
CA GLU A 269 -2.65 -15.63 -25.96
C GLU A 269 -3.75 -15.02 -25.09
N LEU A 270 -4.86 -14.66 -25.73
CA LEU A 270 -5.96 -13.94 -25.09
C LEU A 270 -6.65 -14.77 -23.99
N GLU A 271 -6.90 -16.05 -24.22
CA GLU A 271 -7.55 -16.91 -23.21
C GLU A 271 -6.66 -17.05 -21.97
N THR A 272 -5.36 -17.24 -22.14
CA THR A 272 -4.40 -17.27 -21.03
C THR A 272 -4.44 -15.95 -20.23
N ALA A 273 -4.53 -14.79 -20.91
CA ALA A 273 -4.65 -13.50 -20.23
C ALA A 273 -5.96 -13.36 -19.43
N ARG A 274 -7.08 -13.87 -19.95
CA ARG A 274 -8.38 -13.85 -19.24
C ARG A 274 -8.42 -14.81 -18.05
N GLU A 275 -7.85 -15.99 -18.21
CA GLU A 275 -7.72 -16.95 -17.13
C GLU A 275 -6.84 -16.38 -16.02
N MET A 276 -5.71 -15.78 -16.39
CA MET A 276 -4.82 -15.11 -15.45
C MET A 276 -5.50 -13.92 -14.76
N THR A 277 -6.32 -13.15 -15.46
CA THR A 277 -7.16 -12.10 -14.85
C THR A 277 -8.10 -12.68 -13.79
N THR A 278 -8.74 -13.82 -14.09
CA THR A 278 -9.63 -14.51 -13.15
C THR A 278 -8.87 -15.07 -11.95
N ILE A 279 -7.70 -15.65 -12.18
CA ILE A 279 -6.80 -16.15 -11.13
C ILE A 279 -6.31 -15.01 -10.24
N PHE A 280 -5.88 -13.88 -10.80
CA PHE A 280 -5.50 -12.69 -10.04
C PHE A 280 -6.67 -12.20 -9.16
N LYS A 281 -7.86 -12.03 -9.74
CA LYS A 281 -9.05 -11.61 -8.98
C LYS A 281 -9.43 -12.60 -7.86
N THR A 282 -9.15 -13.88 -8.05
CA THR A 282 -9.43 -14.93 -7.06
C THR A 282 -8.36 -14.96 -5.95
N ILE A 283 -7.08 -14.85 -6.31
CA ILE A 283 -5.99 -14.97 -5.35
C ILE A 283 -5.86 -13.74 -4.45
N ILE A 284 -6.18 -12.53 -4.93
CA ILE A 284 -6.07 -11.29 -4.17
C ILE A 284 -6.80 -11.37 -2.79
N PRO A 285 -8.11 -11.67 -2.72
CA PRO A 285 -8.79 -11.78 -1.43
C PRO A 285 -8.25 -12.93 -0.56
N LEU A 286 -7.85 -14.05 -1.16
CA LEU A 286 -7.26 -15.19 -0.44
C LEU A 286 -5.89 -14.84 0.16
N SER A 287 -5.09 -14.06 -0.57
CA SER A 287 -3.80 -13.54 -0.09
C SER A 287 -4.00 -12.61 1.08
N LYS A 288 -5.00 -11.71 1.02
CA LYS A 288 -5.33 -10.82 2.14
C LYS A 288 -5.65 -11.58 3.42
N GLU A 289 -6.53 -12.58 3.34
CA GLU A 289 -6.87 -13.45 4.49
C GLU A 289 -5.62 -14.15 5.04
N LYS A 290 -4.78 -14.71 4.16
CA LYS A 290 -3.56 -15.42 4.57
C LYS A 290 -2.51 -14.52 5.19
N VAL A 291 -2.33 -13.30 4.67
CA VAL A 291 -1.41 -12.30 5.21
C VAL A 291 -1.86 -11.85 6.60
N GLU A 292 -3.14 -11.51 6.76
CA GLU A 292 -3.70 -11.09 8.05
C GLU A 292 -3.59 -12.21 9.10
N ALA A 293 -3.85 -13.46 8.70
CA ALA A 293 -3.70 -14.63 9.57
C ALA A 293 -2.24 -14.92 9.95
N ALA A 294 -1.26 -14.43 9.18
CA ALA A 294 0.16 -14.60 9.44
C ALA A 294 0.74 -13.55 10.39
N PHE A 295 -0.02 -12.51 10.75
CA PHE A 295 0.46 -11.52 11.71
C PHE A 295 0.71 -12.15 13.09
N PRO A 296 1.76 -11.68 13.81
CA PRO A 296 2.07 -12.21 15.13
C PRO A 296 0.91 -11.94 16.11
N THR A 297 0.59 -12.93 16.93
CA THR A 297 -0.33 -12.72 18.06
C THR A 297 0.44 -12.08 19.21
N VAL A 298 0.01 -10.88 19.61
CA VAL A 298 0.62 -10.08 20.68
C VAL A 298 -0.47 -9.59 21.63
N THR A 299 -0.17 -9.56 22.92
CA THR A 299 -1.13 -9.17 23.97
C THR A 299 -0.69 -7.98 24.82
N ASN A 300 0.61 -7.64 24.79
CA ASN A 300 1.16 -6.56 25.59
C ASN A 300 2.42 -5.97 24.94
N ILE A 301 2.84 -4.81 25.46
CA ILE A 301 3.95 -4.05 24.89
C ILE A 301 5.30 -4.78 24.97
N SER A 302 5.51 -5.63 25.99
CA SER A 302 6.76 -6.38 26.16
C SER A 302 7.01 -7.42 25.06
N GLN A 303 5.95 -7.90 24.40
CA GLN A 303 6.04 -8.78 23.23
C GLN A 303 6.22 -7.98 21.94
N ILE A 304 5.68 -6.77 21.88
CA ILE A 304 5.65 -5.91 20.68
C ILE A 304 7.03 -5.32 20.40
N ILE A 305 7.70 -4.73 21.39
CA ILE A 305 8.99 -4.04 21.21
C ILE A 305 10.08 -4.95 20.61
N PRO A 306 10.30 -6.18 21.09
CA PRO A 306 11.27 -7.08 20.48
C PRO A 306 10.95 -7.43 19.02
N LEU A 307 9.68 -7.61 18.69
CA LEU A 307 9.24 -7.89 17.32
C LEU A 307 9.45 -6.68 16.40
N LEU A 308 9.13 -5.46 16.87
CA LEU A 308 9.42 -4.23 16.14
C LEU A 308 10.92 -4.12 15.86
N ASN A 309 11.76 -4.28 16.88
CA ASN A 309 13.22 -4.20 16.74
C ASN A 309 13.77 -5.21 15.75
N LYS A 310 13.23 -6.43 15.69
CA LYS A 310 13.62 -7.43 14.69
C LYS A 310 13.37 -6.94 13.26
N LEU A 311 12.24 -6.26 13.03
CA LEU A 311 11.79 -5.85 11.69
C LEU A 311 12.42 -4.53 11.21
N VAL A 312 12.77 -3.61 12.13
CA VAL A 312 13.26 -2.25 11.77
C VAL A 312 14.75 -2.02 12.02
N SER A 313 15.44 -2.99 12.63
CA SER A 313 16.81 -2.85 13.16
C SER A 313 17.80 -2.18 12.21
N ARG A 314 17.81 -2.58 10.93
CA ARG A 314 18.71 -2.04 9.92
C ARG A 314 17.97 -1.81 8.62
N VAL A 315 18.04 -0.60 8.08
CA VAL A 315 17.49 -0.24 6.77
C VAL A 315 18.58 0.29 5.87
N ASP A 316 18.77 -0.33 4.71
CA ASP A 316 19.74 0.11 3.71
C ASP A 316 19.00 0.89 2.60
N GLU A 317 19.32 2.19 2.45
CA GLU A 317 18.90 3.04 1.33
C GLU A 317 20.09 3.32 0.39
N ALA A 318 19.84 3.94 -0.76
CA ALA A 318 20.85 4.16 -1.81
C ALA A 318 22.10 4.92 -1.33
N ASP A 319 21.92 5.92 -0.46
CA ASP A 319 22.99 6.81 0.02
C ASP A 319 23.22 6.76 1.53
N LYS A 320 22.37 6.04 2.27
CA LYS A 320 22.31 6.05 3.73
C LYS A 320 21.95 4.68 4.27
N LYS A 321 22.42 4.39 5.48
CA LYS A 321 21.93 3.26 6.28
C LYS A 321 21.32 3.80 7.57
N TYR A 322 20.23 3.20 8.00
CA TYR A 322 19.64 3.49 9.30
C TYR A 322 19.78 2.28 10.21
N GLU A 323 20.26 2.52 11.43
CA GLU A 323 20.15 1.58 12.54
C GLU A 323 19.09 2.12 13.50
N GLN A 324 18.04 1.34 13.78
CA GLN A 324 16.88 1.78 14.55
C GLN A 324 16.59 0.83 15.70
N VAL A 325 16.33 1.37 16.89
CA VAL A 325 15.97 0.57 18.05
C VAL A 325 14.95 1.28 18.93
N PHE A 326 13.87 0.59 19.24
CA PHE A 326 12.91 0.94 20.28
C PHE A 326 13.40 0.45 21.64
N SER A 327 13.19 1.26 22.66
CA SER A 327 13.47 0.93 24.07
C SER A 327 12.41 1.53 24.98
N GLY A 328 12.12 0.86 26.09
CA GLY A 328 11.03 1.25 27.00
C GLY A 328 9.73 0.48 26.72
N ASP A 329 8.62 1.02 27.22
CA ASP A 329 7.28 0.43 27.15
C ASP A 329 6.32 1.37 26.41
N CYS A 330 5.23 1.80 27.06
CA CYS A 330 4.36 2.87 26.58
C CYS A 330 5.08 4.21 26.50
N LEU A 331 5.94 4.52 27.49
CA LEU A 331 6.91 5.61 27.34
C LEU A 331 8.13 5.07 26.61
N ASN A 332 8.20 5.36 25.32
CA ASN A 332 9.17 4.74 24.43
C ASN A 332 10.24 5.73 23.95
N LYS A 333 11.38 5.16 23.57
CA LYS A 333 12.47 5.85 22.88
C LYS A 333 12.83 5.09 21.63
N LEU A 334 12.68 5.74 20.47
CA LEU A 334 13.22 5.30 19.20
C LEU A 334 14.58 5.99 18.98
N THR A 335 15.66 5.23 19.06
CA THR A 335 16.99 5.70 18.67
C THR A 335 17.23 5.35 17.22
N LYS A 336 17.53 6.36 16.40
CA LYS A 336 17.80 6.24 14.97
C LYS A 336 19.20 6.77 14.68
N THR A 337 20.08 5.91 14.17
CA THR A 337 21.42 6.28 13.73
C THR A 337 21.48 6.24 12.22
N ALA A 338 21.59 7.40 11.59
CA ALA A 338 21.84 7.51 10.16
C ALA A 338 23.35 7.45 9.89
N ILE A 339 23.77 6.60 8.96
CA ILE A 339 25.16 6.41 8.53
C ILE A 339 25.22 6.78 7.05
N LEU A 340 25.89 7.88 6.71
CA LEU A 340 26.08 8.35 5.34
C LEU A 340 27.18 7.53 4.62
N LYS A 341 27.24 7.66 3.28
CA LYS A 341 28.25 6.99 2.43
C LYS A 341 29.71 7.27 2.83
N ASP A 342 30.00 8.46 3.34
CA ASP A 342 31.32 8.88 3.82
C ASP A 342 31.62 8.40 5.26
N GLY A 343 30.68 7.70 5.90
CA GLY A 343 30.81 7.18 7.26
C GLY A 343 30.38 8.15 8.35
N VAL A 344 29.95 9.38 8.01
CA VAL A 344 29.41 10.32 9.00
C VAL A 344 28.16 9.75 9.64
N LYS A 345 28.10 9.81 10.97
CA LYS A 345 26.97 9.31 11.76
C LYS A 345 26.21 10.47 12.40
N THR A 346 24.89 10.40 12.34
CA THR A 346 24.00 11.28 13.09
C THR A 346 23.06 10.41 13.91
N GLN A 347 23.01 10.64 15.22
CA GLN A 347 22.11 9.94 16.11
C GLN A 347 20.96 10.85 16.52
N GLU A 348 19.75 10.38 16.31
CA GLU A 348 18.51 10.99 16.75
C GLU A 348 17.86 10.08 17.79
N VAL A 349 17.38 10.65 18.90
CA VAL A 349 16.61 9.95 19.93
C VAL A 349 15.25 10.60 20.03
N TRP A 350 14.22 9.85 19.65
CA TRP A 350 12.83 10.27 19.65
C TRP A 350 12.13 9.68 20.88
N SER A 351 11.77 10.52 21.86
CA SER A 351 11.07 10.10 23.08
C SER A 351 9.60 10.52 23.01
N PHE A 352 8.68 9.57 23.20
CA PHE A 352 7.24 9.80 23.11
C PHE A 352 6.45 8.73 23.86
N ASN A 353 5.17 8.99 24.13
CA ASN A 353 4.25 7.99 24.66
C ASN A 353 3.41 7.41 23.51
N PHE A 354 3.32 6.08 23.39
CA PHE A 354 2.46 5.43 22.40
C PHE A 354 0.99 5.85 22.50
N SER A 355 0.50 6.20 23.70
CA SER A 355 -0.88 6.68 23.87
C SER A 355 -1.14 8.03 23.17
N ASP A 356 -0.09 8.80 22.90
CA ASP A 356 -0.20 10.10 22.22
C ASP A 356 -0.20 9.97 20.69
N ILE A 357 0.03 8.78 20.14
CA ILE A 357 0.02 8.54 18.70
C ILE A 357 -1.43 8.30 18.24
N ASP A 358 -1.78 8.89 17.09
CA ASP A 358 -3.07 8.66 16.43
C ASP A 358 -2.98 7.40 15.56
N ASP A 359 -3.58 6.32 16.05
CA ASP A 359 -3.59 5.02 15.37
C ASP A 359 -4.39 5.04 14.07
N LYS A 360 -5.35 5.97 13.92
CA LYS A 360 -6.17 6.08 12.71
C LYS A 360 -5.41 6.72 11.56
N LEU A 361 -4.40 7.52 11.87
CA LEU A 361 -3.55 8.21 10.91
C LEU A 361 -2.21 7.48 10.70
N LEU A 362 -2.03 6.30 11.31
CA LEU A 362 -0.86 5.47 11.08
C LEU A 362 -0.88 4.94 9.63
N GLU A 363 0.11 5.33 8.85
CA GLU A 363 0.17 4.99 7.42
C GLU A 363 1.57 4.61 6.96
N MET A 364 1.61 3.77 5.93
CA MET A 364 2.83 3.40 5.24
C MET A 364 3.01 4.34 4.06
N GLN A 365 4.08 5.11 4.07
CA GLN A 365 4.41 6.08 3.04
C GLN A 365 5.66 5.66 2.29
N ILE A 366 5.68 6.00 1.01
CA ILE A 366 6.84 5.81 0.14
C ILE A 366 7.20 7.17 -0.47
N SER A 367 8.45 7.57 -0.30
CA SER A 367 8.99 8.80 -0.87
C SER A 367 10.29 8.49 -1.58
N GLY A 368 10.23 8.44 -2.92
CA GLY A 368 11.35 8.02 -3.75
C GLY A 368 11.78 6.59 -3.46
N SER A 369 12.98 6.42 -2.91
CA SER A 369 13.55 5.13 -2.50
C SER A 369 13.24 4.73 -1.05
N SER A 370 12.65 5.64 -0.27
CA SER A 370 12.41 5.44 1.16
C SER A 370 11.02 4.89 1.41
N LEU A 371 10.95 3.83 2.22
CA LEU A 371 9.72 3.28 2.78
C LEU A 371 9.71 3.53 4.28
N PHE A 372 8.64 4.13 4.80
CA PHE A 372 8.52 4.40 6.22
C PHE A 372 7.08 4.34 6.71
N ILE A 373 6.91 4.10 8.01
CA ILE A 373 5.63 4.28 8.70
C ILE A 373 5.62 5.68 9.30
N TYR A 374 4.58 6.45 8.99
CA TYR A 374 4.32 7.77 9.55
C TYR A 374 3.54 7.62 10.86
N LEU A 375 4.11 8.10 11.99
CA LEU A 375 3.49 8.03 13.32
C LEU A 375 3.14 9.46 13.79
N PRO A 376 1.96 9.98 13.42
CA PRO A 376 1.48 11.28 13.89
C PRO A 376 0.92 11.20 15.30
N THR A 377 1.06 12.29 16.03
CA THR A 377 0.44 12.48 17.34
C THR A 377 -1.04 12.89 17.20
N VAL A 378 -1.80 12.65 18.25
CA VAL A 378 -3.19 13.09 18.35
C VAL A 378 -3.31 14.61 18.17
N ASN A 379 -4.21 15.02 17.28
CA ASN A 379 -4.42 16.42 16.89
C ASN A 379 -3.14 17.15 16.40
N ASN A 380 -2.12 16.43 15.93
CA ASN A 380 -0.82 16.99 15.53
C ASN A 380 -0.15 17.83 16.63
N THR A 381 -0.32 17.42 17.89
CA THR A 381 0.29 18.12 19.03
C THR A 381 1.75 17.70 19.18
N LYS A 382 2.66 18.58 19.61
CA LYS A 382 4.11 18.30 19.59
C LYS A 382 4.64 17.32 20.66
N PHE A 383 3.95 16.20 20.89
CA PHE A 383 4.22 15.24 21.96
C PHE A 383 5.43 14.32 21.73
N ILE A 384 6.29 14.60 20.75
CA ILE A 384 7.49 13.81 20.48
C ILE A 384 8.72 14.68 20.71
N LYS A 385 9.54 14.35 21.71
CA LYS A 385 10.81 15.02 21.97
C LYS A 385 11.90 14.43 21.09
N LEU A 386 12.63 15.27 20.36
CA LEU A 386 13.81 14.90 19.57
C LEU A 386 15.08 15.40 20.27
N GLU A 387 16.05 14.50 20.41
CA GLU A 387 17.42 14.82 20.78
C GLU A 387 18.38 14.41 19.65
N THR A 388 19.22 15.32 19.19
CA THR A 388 20.21 15.09 18.14
C THR A 388 21.60 15.08 18.77
N ASN A 389 22.31 13.96 18.65
CA ASN A 389 23.61 13.71 19.27
C ASN A 389 23.65 14.02 20.79
N GLY A 390 22.56 13.67 21.49
CA GLY A 390 22.42 13.84 22.94
C GLY A 390 22.05 15.26 23.39
N LEU A 391 21.79 16.18 22.46
CA LEU A 391 21.32 17.53 22.76
C LEU A 391 19.84 17.65 22.35
N PHE A 392 19.02 18.28 23.21
CA PHE A 392 17.63 18.61 22.87
C PHE A 392 17.58 19.43 21.59
N ASP A 393 16.83 18.94 20.60
CA ASP A 393 16.66 19.62 19.32
C ASP A 393 15.30 20.32 19.29
N SER A 394 14.22 19.54 19.35
CA SER A 394 12.86 20.06 19.21
C SER A 394 11.77 19.14 19.76
N TYR A 395 10.56 19.66 19.86
CA TYR A 395 9.32 18.91 20.01
C TYR A 395 8.59 18.83 18.65
N ASN A 396 8.10 17.64 18.30
CA ASN A 396 7.57 17.29 16.98
C ASN A 396 6.19 16.66 17.08
N GLU A 397 5.41 16.83 16.02
CA GLU A 397 4.05 16.28 15.89
C GLU A 397 4.02 14.86 15.31
N SER A 398 5.13 14.38 14.78
CA SER A 398 5.23 13.05 14.16
C SER A 398 6.65 12.52 14.16
N VAL A 399 6.80 11.20 14.03
CA VAL A 399 8.08 10.53 13.78
C VAL A 399 7.93 9.53 12.63
N ASN A 400 8.99 9.37 11.83
CA ASN A 400 9.04 8.40 10.73
C ASN A 400 9.90 7.20 11.10
N LEU A 401 9.37 6.01 10.87
CA LEU A 401 10.04 4.74 11.13
C LEU A 401 10.36 4.02 9.82
N GLN A 402 11.65 3.80 9.54
CA GLN A 402 12.09 3.31 8.24
C GLN A 402 11.95 1.80 8.18
N CYS A 403 11.56 1.28 7.01
CA CYS A 403 11.36 -0.15 6.76
C CYS A 403 12.09 -0.59 5.48
N ASN A 404 12.52 -1.86 5.43
CA ASN A 404 13.25 -2.40 4.27
C ASN A 404 12.37 -2.79 3.09
N ASN A 405 11.18 -3.30 3.39
CA ASN A 405 10.24 -3.83 2.43
C ASN A 405 8.82 -3.69 2.97
N ILE A 406 7.87 -3.82 2.05
CA ILE A 406 6.45 -3.55 2.29
C ILE A 406 5.84 -4.60 3.22
N ASP A 407 6.30 -5.86 3.16
CA ASP A 407 5.79 -6.92 4.02
C ASP A 407 6.16 -6.69 5.49
N ASP A 408 7.42 -6.37 5.77
CA ASP A 408 7.88 -6.00 7.12
C ASP A 408 7.17 -4.72 7.59
N ALA A 409 7.04 -3.71 6.73
CA ALA A 409 6.35 -2.46 7.05
C ALA A 409 4.88 -2.70 7.42
N ARG A 410 4.20 -3.63 6.76
CA ARG A 410 2.81 -4.02 7.09
C ARG A 410 2.73 -4.64 8.49
N VAL A 411 3.65 -5.55 8.82
CA VAL A 411 3.70 -6.16 10.15
C VAL A 411 4.06 -5.12 11.23
N VAL A 412 5.00 -4.22 10.93
CA VAL A 412 5.38 -3.10 11.81
C VAL A 412 4.18 -2.20 12.07
N LYS A 413 3.43 -1.80 11.04
CA LYS A 413 2.20 -1.01 11.18
C LYS A 413 1.18 -1.71 12.07
N TYR A 414 0.97 -3.01 11.87
CA TYR A 414 0.09 -3.81 12.71
C TYR A 414 0.54 -3.82 14.19
N LEU A 415 1.84 -4.07 14.43
CA LEU A 415 2.43 -4.10 15.78
C LEU A 415 2.36 -2.74 16.48
N LEU A 416 2.64 -1.65 15.77
CA LEU A 416 2.51 -0.29 16.28
C LEU A 416 1.07 0.02 16.67
N ASN A 417 0.09 -0.31 15.82
CA ASN A 417 -1.33 -0.11 16.15
C ASN A 417 -1.72 -0.87 17.42
N ARG A 418 -1.29 -2.14 17.56
CA ARG A 418 -1.52 -2.93 18.79
C ARG A 418 -0.85 -2.29 20.01
N GLY A 419 0.37 -1.77 19.88
CA GLY A 419 1.10 -1.10 20.96
C GLY A 419 0.40 0.19 21.41
N ILE A 420 -0.04 1.00 20.45
CA ILE A 420 -0.81 2.24 20.70
C ILE A 420 -2.10 1.93 21.45
N GLN A 421 -2.89 0.95 20.98
CA GLN A 421 -4.14 0.56 21.64
C GLN A 421 -3.91 0.07 23.06
N TYR A 422 -2.91 -0.80 23.27
CA TYR A 422 -2.55 -1.27 24.60
C TYR A 422 -2.22 -0.11 25.55
N CYS A 423 -1.43 0.87 25.10
CA CYS A 423 -1.03 2.00 25.91
C CYS A 423 -2.13 3.03 26.14
N LYS A 424 -3.13 3.13 25.25
CA LYS A 424 -4.35 3.90 25.49
C LYS A 424 -5.22 3.27 26.58
N GLU A 425 -5.28 1.94 26.63
CA GLU A 425 -6.01 1.18 27.66
C GLU A 425 -5.26 1.14 29.01
N HIS A 426 -3.93 1.27 28.97
CA HIS A 426 -3.05 1.21 30.14
C HIS A 426 -2.18 2.48 30.26
N PRO A 427 -2.80 3.67 30.45
CA PRO A 427 -2.07 4.92 30.48
C PRO A 427 -1.08 4.95 31.65
N VAL A 428 0.09 5.53 31.41
CA VAL A 428 1.09 5.80 32.45
C VAL A 428 0.58 6.96 33.32
N ASP A 429 0.17 6.67 34.55
CA ASP A 429 -0.24 7.71 35.51
C ASP A 429 0.96 8.13 36.37
N LEU A 430 1.56 9.27 36.02
CA LEU A 430 2.60 9.90 36.83
C LEU A 430 2.04 10.85 37.90
N CYS A 431 0.72 11.05 37.96
CA CYS A 431 0.12 11.95 38.92
C CYS A 431 0.27 11.40 40.34
N PRO A 432 0.87 12.13 41.29
CA PRO A 432 0.96 11.69 42.67
C PRO A 432 -0.44 11.52 43.28
N LYS A 433 -0.64 10.39 43.96
CA LYS A 433 -1.80 10.17 44.83
C LYS A 433 -1.52 10.83 46.18
N GLY A 434 -2.56 11.41 46.80
CA GLY A 434 -2.43 11.99 48.14
C GLY A 434 -3.16 13.32 48.32
N THR A 435 -2.82 13.97 49.42
CA THR A 435 -3.29 15.30 49.85
C THR A 435 -2.74 16.40 48.94
N VAL A 436 -3.34 17.58 49.03
CA VAL A 436 -2.89 18.78 48.28
C VAL A 436 -1.44 19.12 48.61
N GLU A 437 -1.04 18.97 49.86
CA GLU A 437 0.32 19.28 50.30
C GLU A 437 1.36 18.32 49.71
N GLU A 438 1.07 17.01 49.69
CA GLU A 438 1.93 16.01 49.05
C GLU A 438 2.06 16.25 47.54
N LYS A 439 0.98 16.70 46.89
CA LYS A 439 0.99 17.07 45.46
C LYS A 439 1.82 18.32 45.18
N ILE A 440 1.77 19.31 46.06
CA ILE A 440 2.62 20.50 45.98
C ILE A 440 4.09 20.11 46.18
N ASP A 441 4.40 19.23 47.15
CA ASP A 441 5.77 18.74 47.37
C ASP A 441 6.32 17.99 46.16
N TRP A 442 5.51 17.12 45.57
CA TRP A 442 5.85 16.47 44.32
C TRP A 442 6.07 17.49 43.18
N LEU A 443 5.18 18.48 43.02
CA LEU A 443 5.33 19.49 41.98
C LEU A 443 6.66 20.26 42.13
N MET A 444 6.98 20.68 43.36
CA MET A 444 8.26 21.34 43.66
C MET A 444 9.46 20.45 43.32
N SER A 445 9.38 19.12 43.52
CA SER A 445 10.47 18.19 43.16
C SER A 445 10.60 17.94 41.65
N GLN A 446 9.53 18.15 40.89
CA GLN A 446 9.56 17.99 39.42
C GLN A 446 10.03 19.25 38.69
N ILE A 447 9.92 20.43 39.32
CA ILE A 447 10.43 21.70 38.79
C ILE A 447 11.95 21.71 38.87
N ASN A 448 12.56 21.14 37.85
CA ASN A 448 14.00 20.97 37.72
C ASN A 448 14.59 21.93 36.69
N ASN A 449 15.92 21.99 36.66
CA ASN A 449 16.65 22.75 35.66
C ASN A 449 16.44 22.14 34.27
N ALA A 450 16.13 22.97 33.28
CA ALA A 450 16.05 22.56 31.87
C ALA A 450 17.30 22.99 31.11
N LYS A 451 17.77 22.17 30.16
CA LYS A 451 18.88 22.49 29.27
C LYS A 451 18.41 22.40 27.82
N PHE A 452 18.65 23.45 27.06
CA PHE A 452 18.40 23.59 25.63
C PHE A 452 19.74 23.88 24.92
N ILE A 453 19.79 23.81 23.58
CA ILE A 453 21.05 24.00 22.81
C ILE A 453 21.75 25.33 23.13
N SER A 454 20.99 26.42 23.22
CA SER A 454 21.53 27.79 23.38
C SER A 454 21.24 28.41 24.75
N THR A 455 20.39 27.78 25.56
CA THR A 455 19.95 28.30 26.85
C THR A 455 19.88 27.21 27.90
N SER A 456 20.14 27.55 29.16
CA SER A 456 19.78 26.69 30.28
C SER A 456 18.89 27.47 31.24
N LEU A 457 17.91 26.80 31.82
CA LEU A 457 16.92 27.39 32.69
C LEU A 457 17.08 26.78 34.08
N VAL A 458 17.40 27.61 35.05
CA VAL A 458 17.43 27.22 36.45
C VAL A 458 16.12 27.64 37.09
N GLN A 459 15.35 26.69 37.60
CA GLN A 459 14.02 26.95 38.16
C GLN A 459 13.93 26.43 39.58
N LYS A 460 13.16 27.12 40.42
CA LYS A 460 12.87 26.70 41.79
C LYS A 460 11.49 27.19 42.21
N LEU A 461 10.68 26.30 42.76
CA LEU A 461 9.42 26.65 43.42
C LEU A 461 9.58 26.40 44.92
N GLU A 462 9.23 27.40 45.73
CA GLU A 462 9.40 27.37 47.18
C GLU A 462 8.14 27.88 47.89
N ARG A 463 7.90 27.37 49.10
CA ARG A 463 6.84 27.86 50.00
C ARG A 463 7.38 28.99 50.86
N PHE A 464 6.59 30.03 51.08
CA PHE A 464 6.92 31.00 52.12
C PHE A 464 6.66 30.42 53.50
N PRO A 465 7.60 30.57 54.47
CA PRO A 465 7.37 30.15 55.85
C PRO A 465 6.11 30.83 56.41
N SER A 466 5.18 30.03 56.95
CA SER A 466 3.96 30.52 57.62
C SER A 466 2.99 31.32 56.74
N SER A 467 3.07 31.19 55.41
CA SER A 467 2.17 31.86 54.45
C SER A 467 1.59 30.87 53.44
N LYS A 468 0.45 31.21 52.84
CA LYS A 468 -0.13 30.49 51.69
C LYS A 468 0.54 30.85 50.35
N MET A 469 1.46 31.82 50.38
CA MET A 469 2.20 32.30 49.22
C MET A 469 3.31 31.33 48.80
N PHE A 470 3.61 31.35 47.52
CA PHE A 470 4.65 30.59 46.84
C PHE A 470 5.60 31.55 46.12
N LYS A 471 6.87 31.18 46.06
CA LYS A 471 7.92 31.87 45.31
C LYS A 471 8.40 30.98 44.18
N PHE A 472 8.21 31.40 42.94
CA PHE A 472 8.79 30.76 41.77
C PHE A 472 9.93 31.61 41.21
N THR A 473 11.13 31.05 41.17
CA THR A 473 12.32 31.69 40.59
C THR A 473 12.69 30.99 39.30
N SER A 474 12.90 31.75 38.23
CA SER A 474 13.34 31.26 36.92
C SER A 474 14.49 32.11 36.42
N LYS A 475 15.65 31.49 36.23
CA LYS A 475 16.87 32.13 35.74
C LYS A 475 17.29 31.51 34.42
N GLU A 476 17.14 32.28 33.35
CA GLU A 476 17.58 31.93 32.01
C GLU A 476 19.06 32.29 31.85
N LEU A 477 19.88 31.32 31.46
CA LEU A 477 21.31 31.45 31.22
C LEU A 477 21.57 31.29 29.72
N THR A 478 22.21 32.30 29.12
CA THR A 478 22.58 32.33 27.69
C THR A 478 24.08 32.58 27.56
N SER A 479 24.64 32.43 26.36
CA SER A 479 26.04 32.82 26.08
C SER A 479 26.33 34.29 26.37
N ASN A 480 25.29 35.14 26.34
CA ASN A 480 25.41 36.60 26.44
C ASN A 480 25.05 37.12 27.85
N GLY A 481 24.83 36.24 28.82
CA GLY A 481 24.48 36.61 30.20
C GLY A 481 23.28 35.84 30.76
N SER A 482 22.80 36.27 31.92
CA SER A 482 21.64 35.67 32.60
C SER A 482 20.51 36.66 32.80
N LYS A 483 19.27 36.19 32.74
CA LYS A 483 18.07 36.93 33.12
C LYS A 483 17.32 36.19 34.21
N GLU A 484 17.15 36.80 35.37
CA GLU A 484 16.39 36.23 36.48
C GLU A 484 15.00 36.87 36.57
N SER A 485 13.98 36.04 36.78
CA SER A 485 12.62 36.47 37.11
C SER A 485 12.13 35.72 38.34
N VAL A 486 11.60 36.46 39.32
CA VAL A 486 11.02 35.92 40.55
C VAL A 486 9.56 36.31 40.60
N TYR A 487 8.69 35.34 40.86
CA TYR A 487 7.24 35.48 40.96
C TYR A 487 6.77 35.07 42.35
N GLU A 488 5.93 35.88 42.99
CA GLU A 488 5.29 35.55 44.27
C GLU A 488 3.77 35.55 44.11
N PHE A 489 3.11 34.45 44.46
CA PHE A 489 1.68 34.24 44.19
C PHE A 489 1.02 33.28 45.20
N ASP A 490 -0.32 33.31 45.29
CA ASP A 490 -1.13 32.29 45.99
C ASP A 490 -1.87 31.43 44.94
N TRP A 491 -1.93 30.12 45.14
CA TRP A 491 -2.67 29.21 44.26
C TRP A 491 -4.17 29.56 44.13
N SER A 492 -4.76 30.20 45.14
CA SER A 492 -6.16 30.64 45.12
C SER A 492 -6.42 31.82 44.18
N ASP A 493 -5.38 32.53 43.76
CA ASP A 493 -5.48 33.63 42.79
C ASP A 493 -5.42 33.15 41.33
N ILE A 494 -4.93 31.92 41.10
CA ILE A 494 -4.78 31.33 39.77
C ILE A 494 -6.10 30.77 39.27
N ASP A 495 -6.46 31.10 38.04
CA ASP A 495 -7.65 30.60 37.37
C ASP A 495 -7.43 29.19 36.83
N TYR A 496 -8.42 28.32 37.06
CA TYR A 496 -8.42 26.96 36.54
C TYR A 496 -8.49 26.95 35.00
N ALA A 497 -9.30 27.83 34.40
CA ALA A 497 -9.47 27.90 32.95
C ALA A 497 -8.25 28.55 32.28
N GLY A 498 -7.68 29.57 32.90
CA GLY A 498 -6.43 30.22 32.52
C GLY A 498 -5.15 29.40 32.78
N THR A 499 -5.27 28.17 33.27
CA THR A 499 -4.13 27.24 33.43
C THR A 499 -4.06 26.27 32.25
N THR A 500 -3.14 26.52 31.33
CA THR A 500 -2.98 25.79 30.06
C THR A 500 -1.65 25.04 29.97
N PHE A 501 -1.70 23.87 29.36
CA PHE A 501 -0.51 23.14 28.92
C PHE A 501 -0.10 23.69 27.55
N GLU A 502 1.16 24.11 27.41
CA GLU A 502 1.68 24.72 26.19
C GLU A 502 2.91 23.97 25.69
N ILE A 503 2.90 23.63 24.40
CA ILE A 503 4.01 22.97 23.73
C ILE A 503 4.24 23.58 22.34
N THR A 504 5.45 24.03 22.08
CA THR A 504 5.93 24.50 20.78
C THR A 504 7.21 23.76 20.43
N ASN A 505 7.88 24.08 19.31
CA ASN A 505 9.11 23.39 18.92
C ASN A 505 10.20 23.39 19.99
N ASN A 506 10.32 24.47 20.76
CA ASN A 506 11.41 24.69 21.70
C ASN A 506 10.93 25.02 23.12
N TYR A 507 9.63 24.85 23.38
CA TYR A 507 9.02 25.19 24.66
C TYR A 507 8.07 24.07 25.07
N LEU A 508 8.18 23.67 26.33
CA LEU A 508 7.23 22.80 27.00
C LEU A 508 6.99 23.41 28.39
N GLY A 509 5.76 23.75 28.68
CA GLY A 509 5.46 24.39 29.95
C GLY A 509 3.98 24.42 30.30
N ILE A 510 3.74 24.92 31.50
CA ILE A 510 2.40 25.20 32.00
C ILE A 510 2.33 26.70 32.22
N LYS A 511 1.38 27.31 31.53
CA LYS A 511 1.05 28.70 31.66
C LYS A 511 -0.10 28.85 32.64
N MET A 512 0.05 29.76 33.59
CA MET A 512 -0.95 30.03 34.63
C MET A 512 -1.32 31.49 34.62
N GLN A 513 -2.61 31.76 34.59
CA GLN A 513 -3.16 33.11 34.63
C GLN A 513 -4.01 33.29 35.89
N THR A 514 -4.04 34.51 36.40
CA THR A 514 -4.89 34.88 37.53
C THR A 514 -6.36 34.98 37.13
N THR A 515 -7.23 34.80 38.11
CA THR A 515 -8.68 35.02 37.95
C THR A 515 -8.96 36.44 37.49
N GLU A 516 -9.77 36.57 36.43
CA GLU A 516 -10.11 37.84 35.76
C GLU A 516 -8.90 38.62 35.24
N LEU A 517 -7.75 37.95 35.01
CA LEU A 517 -6.50 38.57 34.52
C LEU A 517 -6.01 39.71 35.41
N ARG A 518 -6.28 39.63 36.72
CA ARG A 518 -5.87 40.65 37.70
C ARG A 518 -4.34 40.64 37.87
N LYS A 519 -3.72 41.81 37.78
CA LYS A 519 -2.27 41.96 37.99
C LYS A 519 -1.94 41.90 39.49
N ILE A 520 -1.87 40.69 40.05
CA ILE A 520 -1.67 40.44 41.50
C ILE A 520 -0.48 39.52 41.80
N ILE A 521 0.19 38.96 40.78
CA ILE A 521 1.44 38.22 40.97
C ILE A 521 2.57 39.25 41.08
N ASN A 522 3.27 39.26 42.22
CA ASN A 522 4.45 40.11 42.39
C ASN A 522 5.58 39.59 41.50
N CYS A 523 6.22 40.45 40.70
CA CYS A 523 7.29 40.07 39.79
C CYS A 523 8.51 40.95 40.00
N SER A 524 9.69 40.35 40.17
CA SER A 524 10.97 41.06 40.09
C SER A 524 11.86 40.47 39.01
N LYS A 525 12.65 41.33 38.36
CA LYS A 525 13.62 40.94 37.31
C LYS A 525 15.00 41.46 37.65
N ASP A 526 15.97 40.56 37.70
CA ASP A 526 17.37 40.87 38.07
C ASP A 526 17.46 41.71 39.36
N GLY A 527 16.71 41.30 40.39
CA GLY A 527 16.63 42.00 41.69
C GLY A 527 15.81 43.29 41.70
N ASN A 528 15.42 43.81 40.54
CA ASN A 528 14.59 45.01 40.44
C ASN A 528 13.11 44.63 40.45
N ILE A 529 12.37 45.13 41.44
CA ILE A 529 10.91 44.97 41.51
C ILE A 529 10.30 45.56 40.23
N LYS A 530 9.52 44.74 39.51
CA LYS A 530 8.71 45.16 38.36
C LYS A 530 7.26 45.34 38.81
N ASN A 531 6.42 45.82 37.89
CA ASN A 531 4.97 45.86 38.12
C ASN A 531 4.41 44.45 38.32
N TYR A 532 3.30 44.36 39.07
CA TYR A 532 2.52 43.14 39.17
C TYR A 532 2.11 42.62 37.78
N VAL A 533 2.13 41.29 37.63
CA VAL A 533 1.72 40.58 36.43
C VAL A 533 0.48 39.73 36.72
N PHE A 534 -0.20 39.29 35.68
CA PHE A 534 -1.39 38.42 35.80
C PHE A 534 -1.09 36.99 35.35
N GLU A 535 0.14 36.71 34.93
CA GLU A 535 0.55 35.48 34.27
C GLU A 535 1.96 35.08 34.69
N LEU A 536 2.18 33.77 34.85
CA LEU A 536 3.50 33.17 34.99
C LEU A 536 3.52 31.80 34.32
N SER A 537 4.71 31.33 33.92
CA SER A 537 4.86 30.03 33.28
C SER A 537 5.98 29.22 33.91
N ILE A 538 5.76 27.91 34.05
CA ILE A 538 6.73 26.94 34.55
C ILE A 538 7.12 26.03 33.38
N GLN A 539 8.41 25.90 33.09
CA GLN A 539 8.88 25.05 32.00
C GLN A 539 9.27 23.66 32.48
N PHE A 540 9.14 22.66 31.60
CA PHE A 540 9.51 21.27 31.85
C PHE A 540 10.34 20.74 30.68
N ASN A 541 11.11 19.68 30.93
CA ASN A 541 11.96 18.99 29.94
C ASN A 541 11.43 17.59 29.56
N ASP A 542 10.36 17.16 30.22
CA ASP A 542 9.70 15.86 30.05
C ASP A 542 8.19 16.08 29.88
N ILE A 543 7.66 15.55 28.79
CA ILE A 543 6.26 15.75 28.36
C ILE A 543 5.29 15.11 29.35
N GLU A 544 5.60 13.91 29.84
CA GLU A 544 4.70 13.18 30.74
C GLU A 544 4.70 13.82 32.13
N VAL A 545 5.86 14.27 32.60
CA VAL A 545 5.95 15.07 33.84
C VAL A 545 5.16 16.38 33.71
N SER A 546 5.24 17.07 32.57
CA SER A 546 4.51 18.32 32.33
C SER A 546 2.98 18.10 32.31
N LYS A 547 2.51 17.02 31.65
CA LYS A 547 1.08 16.65 31.68
C LYS A 547 0.59 16.34 33.10
N ALA A 548 1.38 15.57 33.87
CA ALA A 548 1.06 15.27 35.26
C ALA A 548 1.07 16.53 36.13
N ALA A 549 2.06 17.42 35.96
CA ALA A 549 2.12 18.71 36.65
C ALA A 549 0.93 19.60 36.31
N HIS A 550 0.45 19.61 35.06
CA HIS A 550 -0.74 20.37 34.65
C HIS A 550 -1.98 19.89 35.39
N LYS A 551 -2.17 18.57 35.46
CA LYS A 551 -3.26 17.94 36.21
C LYS A 551 -3.15 18.27 37.71
N VAL A 552 -1.96 18.14 38.30
CA VAL A 552 -1.69 18.43 39.71
C VAL A 552 -2.00 19.89 40.05
N ILE A 553 -1.51 20.85 39.25
CA ILE A 553 -1.77 22.28 39.45
C ILE A 553 -3.27 22.55 39.43
N LYS A 554 -4.00 21.99 38.47
CA LYS A 554 -5.46 22.11 38.38
C LYS A 554 -6.19 21.57 39.60
N GLU A 555 -5.74 20.44 40.15
CA GLU A 555 -6.29 19.87 41.37
C GLU A 555 -6.00 20.74 42.61
N ILE A 556 -4.79 21.32 42.70
CA ILE A 556 -4.41 22.25 43.77
C ILE A 556 -5.34 23.48 43.74
N ILE A 557 -5.53 24.11 42.58
CA ILE A 557 -6.41 25.28 42.41
C ILE A 557 -7.85 24.96 42.82
N THR A 558 -8.38 23.81 42.38
CA THR A 558 -9.77 23.40 42.66
C THR A 558 -10.01 23.09 44.14
N SER A 559 -9.00 22.51 44.81
CA SER A 559 -9.10 22.18 46.23
C SER A 559 -9.20 23.40 47.15
N LYS A 560 -8.62 24.53 46.73
CA LYS A 560 -8.61 25.79 47.50
C LYS A 560 -9.75 26.73 47.17
N THR A 561 -10.49 26.49 46.09
CA THR A 561 -11.64 27.30 45.64
C THR A 561 -12.99 26.77 46.11
N LYS A 562 -13.08 25.55 46.68
CA LYS A 562 -14.31 25.09 47.32
C LYS A 562 -14.58 25.90 48.60
N PRO A 563 -15.70 26.64 48.69
CA PRO A 563 -16.11 27.22 49.96
C PRO A 563 -16.35 26.07 50.95
N VAL A 564 -15.80 26.19 52.15
CA VAL A 564 -16.18 25.34 53.29
C VAL A 564 -17.66 25.62 53.52
N ASN A 565 -18.54 24.76 53.00
CA ASN A 565 -19.93 24.73 53.41
C ASN A 565 -19.92 24.42 54.90
N THR A 566 -20.14 25.46 55.70
CA THR A 566 -20.28 25.37 57.15
C THR A 566 -21.51 24.49 57.40
N PRO A 567 -21.41 23.38 58.18
CA PRO A 567 -22.60 22.65 58.58
C PRO A 567 -23.47 23.60 59.43
N LYS A 568 -24.76 23.67 59.09
CA LYS A 568 -25.77 24.37 59.90
C LYS A 568 -25.95 23.71 61.25
#